data_AF-A0A2D6U9Z7-F1
#
_entry.id   AF-A0A2D6U9Z7-F1
#
_cell.length_a   1.000
_cell.length_b   1.000
_cell.length_c   1.000
_cell.angle_alpha   90.00
_cell.angle_beta   90.00
_cell.angle_gamma   90.00
#
_symmetry.space_group_name_H-M   'P 1'
#
loop_
_entity.id
_entity.type
_entity.pdbx_description
1 polymer ?
#
loop_
_entity_poly.entity_id
_entity_poly.type
_entity_poly.pdbx_seq_one_letter_code
_entity_poly.pdbx_strand_id
1 'polypeptide(L)'
;MRLASCGRAGWTDAVNDWTVTPLAASLGARVDGVRLTDAGDVELGALQNLLDEHHVLVVSGQDEFSVADHVRVGESFGDPYVHPFIDAIPEHPAILQVIKEPDDTETFGGEFWHCDISFTSPPAAVSILHARELPPIGGDTLFANTALAFDRLSPRLQAWVSELTATHVYPEK
;
A
#
# COMPACT_ATOMS: atom_id res chain seq x y z
N MET A 1 -15.14 14.61 -16.48
CA MET A 1 -14.68 16.02 -16.44
C MET A 1 -14.65 16.45 -14.99
N ARG A 2 -13.50 16.35 -14.33
CA ARG A 2 -13.23 17.03 -13.05
C ARG A 2 -11.85 17.67 -13.15
N LEU A 3 -11.84 18.95 -12.80
CA LEU A 3 -10.72 19.87 -12.93
C LEU A 3 -9.61 19.43 -11.97
N ALA A 4 -8.42 19.21 -12.52
CA ALA A 4 -7.19 19.26 -11.74
C ALA A 4 -7.04 20.68 -11.19
N SER A 5 -7.57 20.93 -9.98
CA SER A 5 -7.17 22.10 -9.22
C SER A 5 -5.86 21.76 -8.52
N CYS A 6 -4.78 22.40 -8.96
CA CYS A 6 -3.56 22.53 -8.19
C CYS A 6 -3.91 23.28 -6.89
N GLY A 7 -4.30 22.54 -5.86
CA GLY A 7 -4.65 23.06 -4.54
C GLY A 7 -4.23 22.05 -3.50
N ARG A 8 -3.28 22.42 -2.64
CA ARG A 8 -2.77 21.61 -1.51
C ARG A 8 -3.79 21.45 -0.37
N ALA A 9 -5.05 21.80 -0.60
CA ALA A 9 -6.10 21.72 0.40
C ALA A 9 -6.78 20.36 0.26
N GLY A 10 -6.88 19.64 1.37
CA GLY A 10 -7.66 18.41 1.39
C GLY A 10 -9.11 18.67 0.97
N TRP A 11 -9.75 17.68 0.37
CA TRP A 11 -11.17 17.75 0.04
C TRP A 11 -11.97 16.81 0.91
N THR A 12 -13.24 17.14 1.08
CA THR A 12 -14.19 16.24 1.71
C THR A 12 -14.69 15.25 0.66
N ASP A 13 -14.60 13.96 0.93
CA ASP A 13 -15.37 12.98 0.17
C ASP A 13 -16.85 13.16 0.53
N ALA A 14 -17.61 13.73 -0.39
CA ALA A 14 -19.01 14.07 -0.19
C ALA A 14 -19.91 12.85 0.07
N VAL A 15 -19.42 11.63 -0.21
CA VAL A 15 -20.16 10.39 0.07
C VAL A 15 -19.96 9.95 1.52
N ASN A 16 -18.75 10.11 2.08
CA ASN A 16 -18.37 9.48 3.34
C ASN A 16 -17.97 10.47 4.47
N ASP A 17 -18.01 11.78 4.22
CA ASP A 17 -17.56 12.84 5.14
C ASP A 17 -16.09 12.70 5.59
N TRP A 18 -15.26 12.09 4.73
CA TRP A 18 -13.83 11.94 4.98
C TRP A 18 -13.05 13.15 4.54
N THR A 19 -11.96 13.46 5.21
CA THR A 19 -10.99 14.44 4.72
C THR A 19 -9.84 13.71 4.02
N VAL A 20 -9.66 13.97 2.73
CA VAL A 20 -8.56 13.40 1.93
C VAL A 20 -7.51 14.47 1.67
N THR A 21 -6.29 14.26 2.13
CA THR A 21 -5.18 15.22 2.00
C THR A 21 -4.02 14.62 1.20
N PRO A 22 -3.67 15.16 0.02
CA PRO A 22 -2.51 14.70 -0.74
C PRO A 22 -1.20 14.85 0.05
N LEU A 23 -0.37 13.80 0.03
CA LEU A 23 0.93 13.78 0.71
C LEU A 23 2.06 14.28 -0.19
N ALA A 24 2.01 13.97 -1.48
CA ALA A 24 2.95 14.47 -2.48
C ALA A 24 2.25 14.74 -3.81
N ALA A 25 2.98 15.36 -4.74
CA ALA A 25 2.45 15.68 -6.06
C ALA A 25 2.30 14.45 -6.97
N SER A 26 3.05 13.38 -6.71
CA SER A 26 3.15 12.21 -7.58
C SER A 26 2.36 10.99 -7.09
N LEU A 27 2.15 10.85 -5.78
CA LEU A 27 1.44 9.74 -5.14
C LEU A 27 1.15 10.10 -3.68
N GLY A 28 0.29 9.33 -3.05
CA GLY A 28 0.06 9.38 -1.61
C GLY A 28 -1.07 10.33 -1.23
N ALA A 29 -2.01 9.83 -0.44
CA ALA A 29 -3.01 10.64 0.25
C ALA A 29 -3.23 10.13 1.67
N ARG A 30 -3.44 11.04 2.63
CA ARG A 30 -3.94 10.72 3.96
C ARG A 30 -5.46 10.80 3.94
N VAL A 31 -6.12 9.80 4.51
CA VAL A 31 -7.58 9.76 4.69
C VAL A 31 -7.86 9.82 6.19
N ASP A 32 -8.53 10.90 6.61
CA ASP A 32 -8.95 11.14 7.99
C ASP A 32 -10.49 11.00 8.09
N GLY A 33 -10.99 10.47 9.21
CA GLY A 33 -12.43 10.35 9.49
C GLY A 33 -13.05 8.99 9.16
N VAL A 34 -12.28 8.02 8.67
CA VAL A 34 -12.72 6.64 8.44
C VAL A 34 -12.37 5.75 9.64
N ARG A 35 -13.29 4.88 10.07
CA ARG A 35 -13.01 3.78 11.01
C ARG A 35 -13.11 2.45 10.28
N LEU A 36 -11.98 1.81 10.02
CA LEU A 36 -11.95 0.58 9.23
C LEU A 36 -12.67 -0.58 9.91
N THR A 37 -12.77 -0.57 11.24
CA THR A 37 -13.53 -1.55 12.03
C THR A 37 -15.01 -1.60 11.66
N ASP A 38 -15.58 -0.46 11.25
CA ASP A 38 -17.01 -0.32 10.94
C ASP A 38 -17.27 -0.16 9.43
N ALA A 39 -16.20 -0.08 8.62
CA ALA A 39 -16.29 0.12 7.17
C ALA A 39 -16.91 -1.11 6.49
N GLY A 40 -17.97 -0.88 5.71
CA GLY A 40 -18.58 -1.88 4.84
C GLY A 40 -18.13 -1.72 3.39
N ASP A 41 -18.82 -2.40 2.47
CA ASP A 41 -18.43 -2.46 1.05
C ASP A 41 -18.41 -1.09 0.37
N VAL A 42 -19.27 -0.16 0.82
CA VAL A 42 -19.33 1.21 0.25
C VAL A 42 -18.08 1.99 0.60
N GLU A 43 -17.68 1.98 1.87
CA GLU A 43 -16.48 2.65 2.34
C GLU A 43 -15.22 1.99 1.76
N LEU A 44 -15.15 0.65 1.78
CA LEU A 44 -13.99 -0.09 1.26
C LEU A 44 -13.84 0.12 -0.26
N GLY A 45 -14.95 0.16 -1.01
CA GLY A 45 -14.93 0.51 -2.43
C GLY A 45 -14.50 1.96 -2.69
N ALA A 46 -14.88 2.90 -1.82
CA ALA A 46 -14.39 4.28 -1.90
C ALA A 46 -12.86 4.37 -1.64
N LEU A 47 -12.36 3.60 -0.67
CA LEU A 47 -10.92 3.48 -0.41
C LEU A 47 -10.17 2.85 -1.58
N GLN A 48 -10.73 1.83 -2.25
CA GLN A 48 -10.14 1.27 -3.48
C GLN A 48 -10.00 2.35 -4.57
N ASN A 49 -11.04 3.15 -4.83
CA ASN A 49 -10.95 4.22 -5.83
C ASN A 49 -9.88 5.26 -5.48
N LEU A 50 -9.77 5.62 -4.19
CA LEU A 50 -8.71 6.52 -3.72
C LEU A 50 -7.32 5.89 -3.86
N LEU A 51 -7.20 4.58 -3.63
CA LEU A 51 -5.95 3.84 -3.80
C LEU A 51 -5.53 3.78 -5.26
N ASP A 52 -6.47 3.55 -6.18
CA ASP A 52 -6.21 3.55 -7.63
C ASP A 52 -5.74 4.92 -8.12
N GLU A 53 -6.31 6.01 -7.57
CA GLU A 53 -5.95 7.39 -7.93
C GLU A 53 -4.61 7.83 -7.32
N HIS A 54 -4.35 7.49 -6.05
CA HIS A 54 -3.21 8.00 -5.30
C HIS A 54 -2.07 7.01 -5.11
N HIS A 55 -2.25 5.75 -5.50
CA HIS A 55 -1.32 4.61 -5.38
C HIS A 55 -0.93 4.20 -3.95
N VAL A 56 -0.97 5.12 -2.98
CA VAL A 56 -0.68 4.88 -1.56
C VAL A 56 -1.67 5.67 -0.72
N LEU A 57 -2.29 5.01 0.27
CA LEU A 57 -3.15 5.66 1.25
C LEU A 57 -2.58 5.49 2.65
N VAL A 58 -2.64 6.57 3.43
CA VAL A 58 -2.39 6.56 4.88
C VAL A 58 -3.72 6.79 5.58
N VAL A 59 -4.24 5.75 6.21
CA VAL A 59 -5.49 5.84 6.97
C VAL A 59 -5.15 6.05 8.45
N SER A 60 -5.51 7.21 9.00
CA SER A 60 -5.20 7.60 10.38
C SER A 60 -6.27 7.12 11.37
N GLY A 61 -5.96 7.10 12.68
CA GLY A 61 -6.97 6.85 13.73
C GLY A 61 -7.42 5.39 13.88
N GLN A 62 -6.55 4.43 13.56
CA GLN A 62 -6.84 2.99 13.64
C GLN A 62 -6.28 2.35 14.93
N ASP A 63 -6.49 2.99 16.09
CA ASP A 63 -5.94 2.55 17.38
C ASP A 63 -6.58 1.24 17.88
N GLU A 64 -7.86 1.03 17.58
CA GLU A 64 -8.63 -0.17 17.98
C GLU A 64 -8.72 -1.23 16.86
N PHE A 65 -7.82 -1.18 15.87
CA PHE A 65 -7.82 -2.10 14.74
C PHE A 65 -7.18 -3.46 15.10
N SER A 66 -7.99 -4.52 15.04
CA SER A 66 -7.55 -5.87 15.39
C SER A 66 -6.95 -6.62 14.20
N VAL A 67 -6.27 -7.75 14.46
CA VAL A 67 -5.76 -8.63 13.40
C VAL A 67 -6.92 -9.21 12.56
N ALA A 68 -8.06 -9.49 13.19
CA ALA A 68 -9.25 -9.94 12.48
C ALA A 68 -9.82 -8.84 11.55
N ASP A 69 -9.79 -7.57 11.98
CA ASP A 69 -10.15 -6.45 11.11
C ASP A 69 -9.17 -6.29 9.96
N HIS A 70 -7.87 -6.49 10.19
CA HIS A 70 -6.84 -6.47 9.15
C HIS A 70 -7.12 -7.51 8.08
N VAL A 71 -7.42 -8.75 8.47
CA VAL A 71 -7.81 -9.81 7.53
C VAL A 71 -9.08 -9.43 6.77
N ARG A 72 -10.15 -9.03 7.46
CA ARG A 72 -11.43 -8.66 6.84
C ARG A 72 -11.29 -7.52 5.84
N VAL A 73 -10.53 -6.48 6.19
CA VAL A 73 -10.26 -5.36 5.28
C VAL A 73 -9.43 -5.84 4.10
N GLY A 74 -8.39 -6.65 4.33
CA GLY A 74 -7.57 -7.23 3.25
C GLY A 74 -8.39 -8.03 2.24
N GLU A 75 -9.29 -8.88 2.73
CA GLU A 75 -10.20 -9.68 1.89
C GLU A 75 -11.13 -8.83 1.00
N SER A 76 -11.42 -7.58 1.37
CA SER A 76 -12.21 -6.67 0.52
C SER A 76 -11.45 -6.15 -0.71
N PHE A 77 -10.11 -6.22 -0.70
CA PHE A 77 -9.24 -5.83 -1.81
C PHE A 77 -8.86 -7.05 -2.69
N GLY A 78 -9.20 -8.27 -2.27
CA GLY A 78 -8.90 -9.51 -2.99
C GLY A 78 -8.50 -10.65 -2.05
N ASP A 79 -8.20 -11.81 -2.63
CA ASP A 79 -7.77 -12.98 -1.85
C ASP A 79 -6.37 -12.74 -1.24
N PRO A 80 -6.20 -12.87 0.10
CA PRO A 80 -4.90 -12.68 0.73
C PRO A 80 -3.87 -13.72 0.26
N TYR A 81 -2.68 -13.25 -0.10
CA TYR A 81 -1.55 -14.13 -0.41
C TYR A 81 -0.92 -14.66 0.88
N VAL A 82 -0.98 -15.97 1.10
CA VAL A 82 -0.33 -16.64 2.24
C VAL A 82 1.12 -16.94 1.88
N HIS A 83 2.07 -16.31 2.58
CA HIS A 83 3.49 -16.45 2.26
C HIS A 83 4.02 -17.84 2.64
N PRO A 84 4.60 -18.62 1.71
CA PRO A 84 5.02 -19.99 2.00
C PRO A 84 6.31 -20.08 2.84
N PHE A 85 7.10 -19.00 2.91
CA PHE A 85 8.43 -18.99 3.52
C PHE A 85 8.61 -18.06 4.71
N ILE A 86 7.57 -17.28 5.06
CA ILE A 86 7.65 -16.31 6.17
C ILE A 86 6.58 -16.73 7.16
N ASP A 87 6.99 -16.89 8.42
CA ASP A 87 6.09 -17.28 9.48
C ASP A 87 5.03 -16.20 9.68
N ALA A 88 3.77 -16.59 9.47
CA ALA A 88 2.61 -15.77 9.77
C ALA A 88 2.25 -15.86 11.26
N ILE A 89 1.26 -15.06 11.68
CA ILE A 89 0.65 -15.23 13.00
C ILE A 89 -0.09 -16.58 13.03
N PRO A 90 0.09 -17.44 14.05
CA PRO A 90 -0.46 -18.80 14.07
C PRO A 90 -1.97 -18.89 13.78
N GLU A 91 -2.75 -17.94 14.28
CA GLU A 91 -4.21 -17.87 14.10
C GLU A 91 -4.63 -17.11 12.83
N HIS A 92 -3.70 -16.39 12.19
CA HIS A 92 -3.96 -15.52 11.04
C HIS A 92 -2.87 -15.70 9.96
N PRO A 93 -2.95 -16.77 9.14
CA PRO A 93 -1.90 -17.13 8.18
C PRO A 93 -1.69 -16.11 7.05
N ALA A 94 -2.65 -15.20 6.85
CA ALA A 94 -2.55 -14.09 5.91
C ALA A 94 -1.77 -12.88 6.45
N ILE A 95 -1.41 -12.88 7.74
CA ILE A 95 -0.79 -11.73 8.40
C ILE A 95 0.68 -12.04 8.69
N LEU A 96 1.55 -11.25 8.06
CA LEU A 96 2.98 -11.26 8.29
C LEU A 96 3.36 -10.18 9.30
N GLN A 97 4.35 -10.48 10.14
CA GLN A 97 4.88 -9.54 11.11
C GLN A 97 6.19 -8.93 10.58
N VAL A 98 6.22 -7.60 10.48
CA VAL A 98 7.45 -6.84 10.20
C VAL A 98 7.99 -6.34 11.53
N ILE A 99 8.89 -7.12 12.13
CA ILE A 99 9.50 -6.82 13.43
C ILE A 99 10.97 -6.49 13.22
N LYS A 100 11.45 -5.48 13.95
CA LYS A 100 12.84 -5.07 14.02
C LYS A 100 13.20 -4.86 15.48
N GLU A 101 13.96 -5.80 16.04
CA GLU A 101 14.48 -5.68 17.40
C GLU A 101 15.70 -4.75 17.45
N PRO A 102 16.01 -4.12 18.60
CA PRO A 102 17.10 -3.15 18.71
C PRO A 102 18.49 -3.69 18.34
N ASP A 103 18.73 -4.99 18.50
CA ASP A 103 19.99 -5.67 18.22
C ASP A 103 20.04 -6.33 16.83
N ASP A 104 18.93 -6.32 16.08
CA ASP A 104 18.92 -6.83 14.72
C ASP A 104 19.85 -5.99 13.83
N THR A 105 20.67 -6.66 13.01
CA THR A 105 21.55 -5.98 12.05
C THR A 105 20.93 -5.84 10.66
N GLU A 106 19.97 -6.71 10.32
CA GLU A 106 19.33 -6.78 8.99
C GLU A 106 17.93 -6.14 9.01
N THR A 107 17.48 -5.56 7.90
CA THR A 107 16.14 -4.96 7.82
C THR A 107 15.22 -5.87 7.02
N PHE A 108 14.07 -6.24 7.58
CA PHE A 108 13.07 -7.01 6.85
C PHE A 108 12.50 -6.20 5.68
N GLY A 109 12.71 -6.67 4.45
CA GLY A 109 12.13 -6.08 3.23
C GLY A 109 12.61 -4.67 2.86
N GLY A 110 13.38 -3.97 3.70
CA GLY A 110 13.63 -2.52 3.56
C GLY A 110 14.96 -2.11 2.93
N GLU A 111 15.81 -3.06 2.51
CA GLU A 111 17.19 -2.72 2.10
C GLU A 111 17.27 -2.08 0.71
N PHE A 112 16.30 -2.33 -0.15
CA PHE A 112 16.27 -1.83 -1.53
C PHE A 112 14.86 -1.48 -1.99
N TRP A 113 14.77 -0.61 -3.01
CA TRP A 113 13.53 -0.36 -3.74
C TRP A 113 13.04 -1.65 -4.40
N HIS A 114 11.80 -2.03 -4.11
CA HIS A 114 11.20 -3.26 -4.63
C HIS A 114 9.68 -3.11 -4.77
N CYS A 115 9.05 -4.16 -5.31
CA CYS A 115 7.60 -4.37 -5.32
C CYS A 115 7.34 -5.79 -4.82
N ASP A 116 6.44 -5.90 -3.83
CA ASP A 116 6.11 -7.15 -3.16
C ASP A 116 5.60 -8.21 -4.14
N ILE A 117 6.08 -9.45 -3.96
CA ILE A 117 5.49 -10.66 -4.55
C ILE A 117 5.35 -10.63 -6.09
N SER A 118 6.16 -9.80 -6.76
CA SER A 118 6.19 -9.66 -8.23
C SER A 118 6.64 -10.91 -9.00
N PHE A 119 7.10 -11.95 -8.29
CA PHE A 119 7.47 -13.26 -8.84
C PHE A 119 6.28 -14.24 -8.98
N THR A 120 5.08 -13.86 -8.55
CA THR A 120 3.86 -14.67 -8.69
C THR A 120 3.03 -14.23 -9.89
N SER A 121 2.07 -15.07 -10.30
CA SER A 121 1.13 -14.76 -11.37
C SER A 121 -0.29 -15.18 -10.97
N PRO A 122 -1.24 -14.23 -10.81
CA PRO A 122 -1.03 -12.78 -10.87
C PRO A 122 -0.17 -12.26 -9.69
N PRO A 123 0.56 -11.14 -9.86
CA PRO A 123 1.28 -10.51 -8.75
C PRO A 123 0.30 -9.90 -7.73
N ALA A 124 0.78 -9.62 -6.52
CA ALA A 124 0.00 -8.93 -5.50
C ALA A 124 -0.45 -7.55 -5.99
N ALA A 125 -1.74 -7.25 -5.82
CA ALA A 125 -2.33 -5.98 -6.23
C ALA A 125 -2.20 -4.89 -5.15
N VAL A 126 -2.36 -5.27 -3.88
CA VAL A 126 -2.39 -4.36 -2.73
C VAL A 126 -1.64 -5.00 -1.56
N SER A 127 -0.80 -4.21 -0.88
CA SER A 127 -0.22 -4.53 0.43
C SER A 127 -0.86 -3.63 1.49
N ILE A 128 -1.25 -4.19 2.64
CA ILE A 128 -1.81 -3.42 3.77
C ILE A 128 -0.90 -3.58 4.98
N LEU A 129 -0.33 -2.47 5.44
CA LEU A 129 0.55 -2.43 6.61
C LEU A 129 -0.12 -1.68 7.77
N HIS A 130 -0.21 -2.32 8.94
CA HIS A 130 -0.72 -1.71 10.17
C HIS A 130 0.43 -1.48 11.16
N ALA A 131 0.68 -0.23 11.51
CA ALA A 131 1.70 0.13 12.49
C ALA A 131 1.23 -0.23 13.91
N ARG A 132 1.98 -1.11 14.59
CA ARG A 132 1.70 -1.55 15.97
C ARG A 132 2.60 -0.87 17.00
N GLU A 133 3.89 -0.81 16.69
CA GLU A 133 4.91 -0.14 17.49
C GLU A 133 5.84 0.59 16.53
N LEU A 134 6.14 1.86 16.81
CA LEU A 134 7.01 2.69 15.99
C LEU A 134 8.06 3.36 16.88
N PRO A 135 9.31 3.52 16.39
CA PRO A 135 10.28 4.33 17.10
C PRO A 135 9.82 5.80 17.12
N PRO A 136 10.25 6.59 18.11
CA PRO A 136 9.88 8.02 18.18
C PRO A 136 10.39 8.83 16.99
N ILE A 137 11.47 8.38 16.33
CA ILE A 137 12.09 8.99 15.16
C ILE A 137 12.68 7.87 14.28
N GLY A 138 12.51 7.97 12.96
CA GLY A 138 13.00 6.99 12.00
C GLY A 138 11.95 5.92 11.67
N GLY A 139 12.29 5.00 10.76
CA GLY A 139 11.35 3.97 10.28
C GLY A 139 10.43 4.42 9.14
N ASP A 140 10.71 5.58 8.53
CA ASP A 140 9.96 6.07 7.37
C ASP A 140 10.01 5.07 6.22
N THR A 141 8.86 4.85 5.58
CA THR A 141 8.76 4.06 4.34
C THR A 141 8.63 5.00 3.16
N LEU A 142 9.47 4.79 2.13
CA LEU A 142 9.44 5.58 0.91
C LEU A 142 8.72 4.82 -0.21
N PHE A 143 7.98 5.56 -1.03
CA PHE A 143 7.23 5.02 -2.17
C PHE A 143 7.61 5.77 -3.46
N ALA A 144 7.51 5.08 -4.60
CA ALA A 144 7.79 5.63 -5.93
C ALA A 144 6.64 5.33 -6.90
N ASN A 145 6.25 6.32 -7.72
CA ASN A 145 5.20 6.16 -8.73
C ASN A 145 5.84 5.65 -10.04
N THR A 146 5.73 4.34 -10.28
CA THR A 146 6.27 3.69 -11.48
C THR A 146 5.45 4.00 -12.74
N ALA A 147 4.15 4.25 -12.62
CA ALA A 147 3.31 4.68 -13.74
C ALA A 147 3.74 6.06 -14.25
N LEU A 148 3.90 7.03 -13.33
CA LEU A 148 4.41 8.36 -13.69
C LEU A 148 5.86 8.30 -14.18
N ALA A 149 6.69 7.41 -13.63
CA ALA A 149 8.05 7.22 -14.12
C ALA A 149 8.06 6.75 -15.59
N PHE A 150 7.18 5.80 -15.94
CA PHE A 150 7.00 5.34 -17.31
C PHE A 150 6.51 6.47 -18.24
N ASP A 151 5.49 7.23 -17.82
CA ASP A 151 4.94 8.35 -18.59
C ASP A 151 5.97 9.46 -18.87
N ARG A 152 7.00 9.58 -18.01
CA ARG A 152 8.09 10.55 -18.15
C ARG A 152 9.23 10.08 -19.04
N LEU A 153 9.26 8.81 -19.44
CA LEU A 153 10.22 8.33 -20.43
C LEU A 153 10.01 9.02 -21.78
N SER A 154 11.07 9.14 -22.58
CA SER A 154 10.92 9.58 -23.97
C SER A 154 10.02 8.60 -24.76
N PRO A 155 9.28 9.05 -25.80
CA PRO A 155 8.43 8.16 -26.59
C PRO A 155 9.18 6.95 -27.16
N ARG A 156 10.46 7.12 -27.51
CA ARG A 156 11.32 6.03 -27.98
C ARG A 156 11.61 4.99 -26.89
N LEU A 157 11.83 5.44 -25.66
CA LEU A 157 12.08 4.55 -24.53
C LEU A 157 10.80 3.82 -24.15
N GLN A 158 9.65 4.50 -24.05
CA GLN A 158 8.35 3.86 -23.81
C GLN A 158 8.09 2.74 -24.83
N ALA A 159 8.18 3.06 -26.12
CA ALA A 159 7.98 2.07 -27.18
C ALA A 159 8.97 0.90 -27.11
N TRP A 160 10.22 1.14 -26.69
CA TRP A 160 11.20 0.07 -26.55
C TRP A 160 10.90 -0.83 -25.36
N VAL A 161 10.64 -0.28 -24.17
CA VAL A 161 10.43 -1.07 -22.96
C VAL A 161 9.08 -1.80 -22.95
N SER A 162 8.07 -1.30 -23.67
CA SER A 162 6.77 -1.97 -23.84
C SER A 162 6.85 -3.30 -24.59
N GLU A 163 7.93 -3.54 -25.35
CA GLU A 163 8.16 -4.79 -26.08
C GLU A 163 9.03 -5.77 -25.29
N LEU A 164 9.48 -5.39 -24.09
CA LEU A 164 10.34 -6.21 -23.24
C LEU A 164 9.54 -6.92 -22.15
N THR A 165 10.07 -8.07 -21.74
CA THR A 165 9.58 -8.82 -20.58
C THR A 165 10.69 -8.95 -19.55
N ALA A 166 10.35 -8.95 -18.27
CA ALA A 166 11.28 -9.21 -17.17
C ALA A 166 10.89 -10.50 -16.44
N THR A 167 11.88 -11.31 -16.06
CA THR A 167 11.68 -12.49 -15.22
C THR A 167 11.95 -12.12 -13.77
N HIS A 168 10.94 -12.26 -12.92
CA HIS A 168 11.03 -12.00 -11.49
C HIS A 168 11.11 -13.36 -10.76
N VAL A 169 12.16 -13.55 -9.96
CA VAL A 169 12.38 -14.78 -9.21
C VAL A 169 12.56 -14.45 -7.74
N TYR A 170 11.96 -15.26 -6.87
CA TYR A 170 12.31 -15.29 -5.47
C TYR A 170 13.45 -16.29 -5.30
N PRO A 171 14.68 -15.86 -4.96
CA PRO A 171 15.75 -16.81 -4.72
C PRO A 171 15.38 -17.68 -3.53
N GLU A 172 15.23 -18.98 -3.76
CA GLU A 172 15.14 -19.97 -2.67
C GLU A 172 16.39 -19.82 -1.78
N LYS A 173 16.19 -19.82 -0.46
CA LYS A 173 17.28 -20.05 0.48
C LYS A 173 17.67 -21.52 0.48
#